data_AF-A0A7I8DJZ5-F1
#
_entry.id   AF-A0A7I8DJZ5-F1
#
_cell.length_a   1.000
_cell.length_b   1.000
_cell.length_c   1.000
_cell.angle_alpha   90.00
_cell.angle_beta   90.00
_cell.angle_gamma   90.00
#
_symmetry.space_group_name_H-M   'P 1'
#
loop_
_entity.id
_entity.type
_entity.pdbx_description
1 polymer ?
#
loop_
_entity_poly.entity_id
_entity_poly.type
_entity_poly.pdbx_seq_one_letter_code
_entity_poly.pdbx_strand_id
1 'polypeptide(L)'
;MRGLGTLVNFLAVIAGSGLGLFFKSGLKQRFHEILIQACGLATLFIGLGGAMTGLMKLSEKGTFETTNTMLLVFSLVIGGLIGELLQLETHMENLGGKLKSLLKANNDSQFVDGFVTATLVICVGAMAIVGSIRDGLTGDYTMLFAKAILDFIIVMVFASSMGIGVMLSAIPLLIYQGTITMSAVLISQYMDDTLISYLSCIGSVLIFGVGVNLIFGKKLRVGNLLPAILIPVVYFIFF
;
A
#
# COMPACT_ATOMS: atom_id res chain seq x y z
N MET A 1 2.31 -15.23 9.48
CA MET A 1 2.53 -14.32 10.63
C MET A 1 2.04 -12.95 10.22
N ARG A 2 1.12 -12.35 10.97
CA ARG A 2 0.58 -11.01 10.65
C ARG A 2 1.67 -9.95 10.89
N GLY A 3 1.85 -9.03 9.95
CA GLY A 3 2.85 -7.95 10.02
C GLY A 3 4.23 -8.30 9.49
N LEU A 4 4.39 -9.50 8.91
CA LEU A 4 5.64 -9.91 8.27
C LEU A 4 5.98 -9.00 7.07
N GLY A 5 4.97 -8.57 6.32
CA GLY A 5 5.15 -7.68 5.17
C GLY A 5 5.75 -6.34 5.58
N THR A 6 5.29 -5.79 6.70
CA THR A 6 5.83 -4.54 7.26
C THR A 6 7.27 -4.66 7.71
N LEU A 7 7.61 -5.75 8.39
CA LEU A 7 8.99 -6.00 8.81
C LEU A 7 9.92 -6.18 7.60
N VAL A 8 9.48 -6.95 6.60
CA VAL A 8 10.26 -7.16 5.37
C VAL A 8 10.47 -5.86 4.62
N ASN A 9 9.45 -5.00 4.52
CA ASN A 9 9.60 -3.69 3.87
C ASN A 9 10.60 -2.79 4.64
N PHE A 10 10.49 -2.73 5.96
CA PHE A 10 11.43 -2.00 6.81
C PHE A 10 12.88 -2.46 6.60
N LEU A 11 13.12 -3.78 6.61
CA LEU A 11 14.44 -4.36 6.37
C LEU A 11 14.93 -4.11 4.94
N ALA A 12 14.04 -4.17 3.95
CA ALA A 12 14.35 -3.88 2.56
C ALA A 12 14.81 -2.43 2.39
N VAL A 13 14.19 -1.47 3.08
CA VAL A 13 14.63 -0.07 3.05
C VAL A 13 16.03 0.10 3.67
N ILE A 14 16.29 -0.54 4.81
CA ILE A 14 17.63 -0.48 5.45
C ILE A 14 18.69 -1.11 4.53
N ALA A 15 18.43 -2.31 4.01
CA ALA A 15 19.37 -3.01 3.15
C ALA A 15 19.61 -2.26 1.82
N GLY A 16 18.54 -1.77 1.19
CA GLY A 16 18.61 -1.04 -0.08
C GLY A 16 19.37 0.26 0.06
N SER A 17 19.06 1.06 1.10
CA SER A 17 19.78 2.30 1.38
C SER A 17 21.25 2.03 1.75
N GLY A 18 21.54 1.02 2.56
CA GLY A 18 22.90 0.58 2.85
C GLY A 18 23.69 0.26 1.58
N LEU A 19 23.14 -0.56 0.69
CA LEU A 19 23.76 -0.86 -0.61
C LEU A 19 23.94 0.40 -1.46
N GLY A 20 22.95 1.29 -1.50
CA GLY A 20 23.05 2.56 -2.21
C GLY A 20 24.19 3.46 -1.70
N LEU A 21 24.47 3.45 -0.39
CA LEU A 21 25.61 4.17 0.17
C LEU A 21 26.96 3.58 -0.24
N PHE A 22 27.05 2.25 -0.36
CA PHE A 22 28.25 1.56 -0.83
C PHE A 22 28.47 1.74 -2.33
N PHE A 23 27.41 1.69 -3.14
CA PHE A 23 27.46 1.81 -4.59
C PHE A 23 27.12 3.23 -5.05
N LYS A 24 28.14 4.07 -5.29
CA LYS A 24 27.98 5.43 -5.85
C LYS A 24 27.44 5.47 -7.29
N SER A 25 27.29 4.33 -7.95
CA SER A 25 26.70 4.21 -9.29
C SER A 25 25.29 3.61 -9.15
N GLY A 26 24.28 4.46 -8.97
CA GLY A 26 22.88 4.04 -8.90
C GLY A 26 22.42 3.24 -10.12
N LEU A 27 21.30 2.52 -9.97
CA LEU A 27 20.67 1.79 -11.09
C LEU A 27 20.19 2.75 -12.18
N LYS A 28 20.38 2.37 -13.46
CA LYS A 28 19.83 3.15 -14.59
C LYS A 28 18.30 3.19 -14.51
N GLN A 29 17.71 4.34 -14.83
CA GLN A 29 16.26 4.57 -14.78
C GLN A 29 15.42 3.46 -15.45
N ARG A 30 15.91 2.92 -16.58
CA ARG A 30 15.26 1.79 -17.29
C ARG A 30 15.00 0.55 -16.42
N PHE A 31 15.86 0.27 -15.44
CA PHE A 31 15.69 -0.89 -14.54
C PHE A 31 14.60 -0.62 -13.51
N HIS A 32 14.51 0.62 -13.03
CA HIS A 32 13.44 1.03 -12.12
C HIS A 32 12.07 0.93 -12.82
N GLU A 33 11.97 1.40 -14.07
CA GLU A 33 10.74 1.35 -14.87
C GLU A 33 10.25 -0.08 -15.09
N ILE A 34 11.12 -1.00 -15.54
CA ILE A 34 10.71 -2.39 -15.77
C ILE A 34 10.33 -3.12 -14.47
N LEU A 35 10.97 -2.79 -13.34
CA LEU A 35 10.64 -3.38 -12.05
C LEU A 35 9.29 -2.88 -11.54
N ILE A 36 8.98 -1.58 -11.72
CA ILE A 36 7.63 -1.04 -11.46
C ILE A 36 6.59 -1.78 -12.31
N GLN A 37 6.84 -1.97 -13.59
CA GLN A 37 5.91 -2.67 -14.49
C GLN A 37 5.70 -4.13 -14.08
N ALA A 38 6.78 -4.86 -13.74
CA ALA A 38 6.71 -6.24 -13.28
C ALA A 38 5.94 -6.37 -11.96
N CYS A 39 6.22 -5.51 -10.98
CA CYS A 39 5.50 -5.45 -9.71
C CYS A 39 4.03 -5.05 -9.92
N GLY A 40 3.75 -4.12 -10.82
CA GLY A 40 2.40 -3.71 -11.19
C GLY A 40 1.59 -4.86 -11.79
N LEU A 41 2.22 -5.64 -12.69
CA LEU A 41 1.60 -6.82 -13.29
C LEU A 41 1.31 -7.89 -12.24
N ALA A 42 2.28 -8.21 -11.39
CA ALA A 42 2.05 -9.15 -10.28
C ALA A 42 0.91 -8.67 -9.37
N THR A 43 0.89 -7.39 -9.02
CA THR A 43 -0.14 -6.77 -8.16
C THR A 43 -1.53 -6.85 -8.78
N LEU A 44 -1.66 -6.64 -10.10
CA LEU A 44 -2.92 -6.84 -10.83
C LEU A 44 -3.44 -8.26 -10.66
N PHE A 45 -2.61 -9.28 -10.92
CA PHE A 45 -3.03 -10.68 -10.83
C PHE A 45 -3.35 -11.09 -9.40
N ILE A 46 -2.61 -10.59 -8.40
CA ILE A 46 -2.92 -10.80 -6.97
C ILE A 46 -4.28 -10.20 -6.63
N GLY A 47 -4.55 -8.96 -7.05
CA GLY A 47 -5.82 -8.28 -6.80
C GLY A 47 -6.99 -8.97 -7.49
N LEU A 48 -6.80 -9.37 -8.76
CA LEU A 48 -7.79 -10.09 -9.53
C LEU A 48 -8.12 -11.44 -8.89
N GLY A 49 -7.09 -12.24 -8.55
CA GLY A 49 -7.28 -13.55 -7.90
C GLY A 49 -7.99 -13.42 -6.55
N GLY A 50 -7.59 -12.46 -5.72
CA GLY A 50 -8.24 -12.22 -4.43
C GLY A 50 -9.70 -11.76 -4.56
N ALA A 51 -9.99 -10.88 -5.52
CA ALA A 51 -11.36 -10.43 -5.78
C ALA A 51 -12.24 -11.57 -6.31
N MET A 52 -11.70 -12.39 -7.21
CA MET A 52 -12.38 -13.57 -7.75
C MET A 52 -12.73 -14.58 -6.66
N THR A 53 -11.82 -14.86 -5.73
CA THR A 53 -12.09 -15.75 -4.57
C THR A 53 -13.18 -15.20 -3.66
N GLY A 54 -13.28 -13.88 -3.48
CA GLY A 54 -14.33 -13.26 -2.66
C GLY A 54 -15.70 -13.18 -3.34
N LEU A 55 -15.72 -13.10 -4.67
CA LEU A 55 -16.95 -12.96 -5.46
C LEU A 55 -17.54 -14.31 -5.89
N MET A 56 -16.72 -15.36 -6.05
CA MET A 56 -17.20 -16.67 -6.50
C MET A 56 -17.39 -17.62 -5.33
N LYS A 57 -18.59 -18.20 -5.23
CA LYS A 57 -18.86 -19.36 -4.37
C LYS A 57 -19.25 -20.55 -5.22
N LEU A 58 -18.74 -21.72 -4.85
CA LEU A 58 -19.17 -22.98 -5.45
C LEU A 58 -20.53 -23.35 -4.84
N SER A 59 -21.57 -23.32 -5.66
CA SER A 59 -22.91 -23.76 -5.26
C SER A 59 -22.92 -25.28 -5.10
N GLU A 60 -23.81 -25.81 -4.26
CA GLU A 60 -23.95 -27.26 -4.01
C GLU A 60 -24.22 -28.08 -5.30
N LYS A 61 -24.64 -27.40 -6.37
CA LYS A 61 -24.88 -27.98 -7.70
C LYS A 61 -23.63 -28.03 -8.60
N GLY A 62 -22.45 -27.69 -8.08
CA GLY A 62 -21.20 -27.66 -8.85
C GLY A 62 -21.06 -26.47 -9.81
N THR A 63 -21.94 -25.47 -9.70
CA THR A 63 -21.90 -24.24 -10.50
C THR A 63 -21.25 -23.11 -9.71
N PHE A 64 -20.44 -22.27 -10.38
CA PHE A 64 -19.93 -21.04 -9.78
C PHE A 64 -21.04 -19.98 -9.73
N GLU A 65 -21.42 -19.57 -8.53
CA GLU A 65 -22.35 -18.46 -8.33
C GLU A 65 -21.59 -17.22 -7.87
N THR A 66 -21.92 -16.08 -8.45
CA THR A 66 -21.36 -14.79 -8.03
C THR A 66 -22.16 -14.26 -6.85
N THR A 67 -21.50 -14.07 -5.71
CA THR A 67 -22.12 -13.53 -4.50
C THR A 67 -21.49 -12.19 -4.15
N ASN A 68 -22.24 -11.33 -3.43
CA ASN A 68 -21.75 -10.07 -2.87
C ASN A 68 -21.33 -8.99 -3.88
N THR A 69 -21.60 -9.18 -5.17
CA THR A 69 -21.32 -8.17 -6.23
C THR A 69 -21.96 -6.82 -5.90
N MET A 70 -23.19 -6.82 -5.38
CA MET A 70 -23.89 -5.59 -5.03
C MET A 70 -23.21 -4.86 -3.86
N LEU A 71 -22.79 -5.60 -2.83
CA LEU A 71 -22.05 -5.04 -1.69
C LEU A 71 -20.73 -4.43 -2.15
N LEU A 72 -20.00 -5.10 -3.06
CA LEU A 72 -18.78 -4.57 -3.66
C LEU A 72 -19.04 -3.25 -4.40
N VAL A 73 -20.05 -3.23 -5.27
CA VAL A 73 -20.41 -2.02 -6.04
C VAL A 73 -20.76 -0.87 -5.12
N PHE A 74 -21.65 -1.10 -4.13
CA PHE A 74 -22.00 -0.07 -3.16
C PHE A 74 -20.81 0.38 -2.34
N SER A 75 -19.93 -0.54 -1.94
CA SER A 75 -18.73 -0.20 -1.18
C SER A 75 -17.81 0.72 -1.96
N LEU A 76 -17.55 0.41 -3.23
CA LEU A 76 -16.70 1.24 -4.09
C LEU A 76 -17.34 2.60 -4.42
N VAL A 77 -18.64 2.63 -4.72
CA VAL A 77 -19.34 3.88 -5.05
C VAL A 77 -19.45 4.79 -3.83
N ILE A 78 -19.99 4.29 -2.73
CA ILE A 78 -20.19 5.10 -1.51
C ILE A 78 -18.83 5.46 -0.91
N GLY A 79 -17.92 4.49 -0.79
CA GLY A 79 -16.58 4.71 -0.27
C GLY A 79 -15.77 5.70 -1.12
N GLY A 80 -15.88 5.59 -2.46
CA GLY A 80 -15.24 6.51 -3.39
C GLY A 80 -15.82 7.92 -3.34
N LEU A 81 -17.14 8.06 -3.23
CA LEU A 81 -17.78 9.36 -3.04
C LEU A 81 -17.33 10.01 -1.72
N ILE A 82 -17.34 9.25 -0.62
CA ILE A 82 -16.86 9.74 0.68
C ILE A 82 -15.40 10.15 0.59
N GLY A 83 -14.53 9.32 0.01
CA GLY A 83 -13.11 9.63 -0.06
C GLY A 83 -12.76 10.76 -1.05
N GLU A 84 -13.54 10.94 -2.12
CA GLU A 84 -13.41 12.09 -3.01
C GLU A 84 -13.90 13.39 -2.35
N LEU A 85 -15.01 13.35 -1.60
CA LEU A 85 -15.46 14.51 -0.81
C LEU A 85 -14.44 14.93 0.25
N LEU A 86 -13.79 13.95 0.89
CA LEU A 86 -12.71 14.18 1.84
C LEU A 86 -11.36 14.49 1.19
N GLN A 87 -11.24 14.28 -0.13
CA GLN A 87 -10.00 14.42 -0.90
C GLN A 87 -8.81 13.71 -0.23
N LEU A 88 -9.01 12.47 0.25
CA LEU A 88 -8.04 11.76 1.09
C LEU A 88 -6.65 11.69 0.46
N GLU A 89 -6.58 11.33 -0.82
CA GLU A 89 -5.34 11.21 -1.55
C GLU A 89 -4.62 12.55 -1.70
N THR A 90 -5.36 13.63 -1.97
CA THR A 90 -4.81 14.98 -2.03
C THR A 90 -4.28 15.44 -0.67
N HIS A 91 -4.97 15.09 0.42
CA HIS A 91 -4.47 15.37 1.77
C HIS A 91 -3.18 14.60 2.06
N MET A 92 -3.09 13.33 1.68
CA MET A 92 -1.86 12.54 1.82
C MET A 92 -0.69 13.17 1.04
N GLU A 93 -0.92 13.60 -0.21
CA GLU A 93 0.07 14.29 -1.04
C GLU A 93 0.51 15.63 -0.42
N ASN A 94 -0.46 16.43 0.03
CA ASN A 94 -0.23 17.74 0.64
C ASN A 94 0.49 17.65 2.00
N LEU A 95 0.11 16.69 2.85
CA LEU A 95 0.80 16.41 4.11
C LEU A 95 2.25 16.03 3.83
N GLY A 96 2.48 15.25 2.78
CA GLY A 96 3.82 14.94 2.33
C GLY A 96 4.61 16.20 1.94
N GLY A 97 4.04 17.05 1.09
CA GLY A 97 4.65 18.32 0.69
C GLY A 97 4.94 19.27 1.87
N LYS A 98 4.01 19.37 2.83
CA LYS A 98 4.19 20.17 4.04
C LYS A 98 5.33 19.65 4.91
N LEU A 99 5.42 18.34 5.11
CA LEU A 99 6.50 17.71 5.86
C LEU A 99 7.87 17.98 5.21
N LYS A 100 7.94 17.98 3.87
CA LYS A 100 9.13 18.43 3.11
C LYS A 100 9.52 19.87 3.41
N SER A 101 8.55 20.78 3.40
CA SER A 101 8.82 22.20 3.63
C SER A 101 9.25 22.52 5.06
N LEU A 102 8.67 21.85 6.07
CA LEU A 102 8.96 22.09 7.48
C LEU A 102 10.35 21.58 7.88
N LEU A 103 10.74 20.41 7.38
CA LEU A 103 12.00 19.78 7.76
C LEU A 103 13.22 20.38 7.04
N LYS A 104 13.02 21.08 5.92
CA LYS A 104 14.07 21.81 5.19
C LYS A 104 14.72 22.97 5.95
N ALA A 105 14.23 23.32 7.15
CA ALA A 105 14.61 24.54 7.85
C ALA A 105 15.97 24.52 8.59
N ASN A 106 16.74 23.41 8.59
CA ASN A 106 18.00 23.32 9.35
C ASN A 106 19.19 22.69 8.59
N ASN A 107 20.21 23.52 8.34
CA ASN A 107 21.66 23.36 8.10
C ASN A 107 22.36 22.05 7.65
N ASP A 108 21.69 20.96 7.26
CA ASP A 108 22.33 19.85 6.55
C ASP A 108 21.49 19.38 5.36
N SER A 109 21.55 20.16 4.27
CA SER A 109 20.57 20.11 3.18
C SER A 109 20.48 18.74 2.53
N GLN A 110 21.61 18.04 2.33
CA GLN A 110 21.62 16.78 1.60
C GLN A 110 21.07 15.62 2.44
N PHE A 111 21.42 15.56 3.73
CA PHE A 111 20.86 14.57 4.65
C PHE A 111 19.35 14.75 4.82
N VAL A 112 18.91 15.98 5.07
CA VAL A 112 17.49 16.31 5.23
C VAL A 112 16.73 16.04 3.91
N ASP A 113 17.29 16.43 2.77
CA ASP A 113 16.67 16.18 1.47
C ASP A 113 16.50 14.69 1.19
N GLY A 114 17.52 13.88 1.50
CA GLY A 114 17.49 12.43 1.36
C GLY A 114 16.44 11.79 2.27
N PHE A 115 16.43 12.14 3.56
CA PHE A 115 15.47 11.64 4.53
C PHE A 115 14.03 11.95 4.10
N VAL A 116 13.73 13.23 3.85
CA VAL A 116 12.35 13.62 3.58
C VAL A 116 11.88 13.10 2.23
N THR A 117 12.70 13.21 1.18
CA THR A 117 12.30 12.71 -0.14
C THR A 117 12.02 11.21 -0.11
N ALA A 118 12.89 10.43 0.54
CA ALA A 118 12.68 9.00 0.68
C ALA A 118 11.42 8.67 1.50
N THR A 119 11.24 9.29 2.68
CA THR A 119 10.06 9.08 3.53
C THR A 119 8.77 9.36 2.78
N LEU A 120 8.71 10.45 2.02
CA LEU A 120 7.51 10.80 1.27
C LEU A 120 7.21 9.79 0.17
N VAL A 121 8.22 9.39 -0.61
CA VAL A 121 8.02 8.45 -1.70
C VAL A 121 7.60 7.07 -1.19
N ILE A 122 8.20 6.57 -0.10
CA ILE A 122 7.91 5.22 0.39
C ILE A 122 6.66 5.15 1.27
N CYS A 123 6.33 6.21 2.03
CA CYS A 123 5.17 6.22 2.93
C CYS A 123 3.89 6.72 2.26
N VAL A 124 3.99 7.71 1.37
CA VAL A 124 2.83 8.34 0.73
C VAL A 124 2.42 7.48 -0.47
N GLY A 125 1.63 6.45 -0.20
CA GLY A 125 1.07 5.60 -1.23
C GLY A 125 -0.11 4.78 -0.72
N ALA A 126 -1.15 4.67 -1.55
CA ALA A 126 -2.32 3.84 -1.24
C ALA A 126 -1.90 2.38 -0.98
N MET A 127 -0.84 1.89 -1.63
CA MET A 127 -0.30 0.54 -1.44
C MET A 127 0.20 0.29 0.00
N ALA A 128 0.76 1.30 0.68
CA ALA A 128 1.18 1.16 2.06
C ALA A 128 -0.02 0.92 2.98
N ILE A 129 -1.12 1.65 2.76
CA ILE A 129 -2.35 1.52 3.55
C ILE A 129 -3.04 0.19 3.24
N VAL A 130 -3.37 -0.07 1.97
CA VAL A 130 -4.10 -1.28 1.55
C VAL A 130 -3.31 -2.54 1.91
N GLY A 131 -2.00 -2.53 1.70
CA GLY A 131 -1.12 -3.66 2.04
C GLY A 131 -1.05 -3.92 3.54
N SER A 132 -0.93 -2.87 4.37
CA SER A 132 -0.90 -3.01 5.84
C SER A 132 -2.20 -3.53 6.41
N ILE A 133 -3.33 -3.06 5.88
CA ILE A 133 -4.65 -3.53 6.30
C ILE A 133 -4.78 -5.01 5.96
N ARG A 134 -4.37 -5.43 4.76
CA ARG A 134 -4.49 -6.83 4.33
C ARG A 134 -3.56 -7.76 5.11
N ASP A 135 -2.31 -7.37 5.33
CA ASP A 135 -1.37 -8.12 6.18
C ASP A 135 -1.89 -8.23 7.63
N GLY A 136 -2.49 -7.16 8.17
CA GLY A 136 -3.05 -7.19 9.52
C GLY A 136 -4.32 -8.04 9.64
N LEU A 137 -5.26 -7.95 8.69
CA LEU A 137 -6.53 -8.68 8.73
C LEU A 137 -6.35 -10.17 8.40
N THR A 138 -5.72 -10.48 7.27
CA THR A 138 -5.65 -11.86 6.73
C THR A 138 -4.27 -12.50 6.87
N GLY A 139 -3.23 -11.73 7.16
CA GLY A 139 -1.85 -12.22 7.09
C GLY A 139 -1.32 -12.40 5.66
N ASP A 140 -2.02 -11.88 4.64
CA ASP A 140 -1.52 -11.84 3.27
C ASP A 140 -0.57 -10.65 3.09
N TYR A 141 0.72 -10.94 3.09
CA TYR A 141 1.82 -9.99 2.94
C TYR A 141 2.32 -9.85 1.49
N THR A 142 1.70 -10.50 0.50
CA THR A 142 2.22 -10.53 -0.88
C THR A 142 2.32 -9.13 -1.48
N MET A 143 1.34 -8.27 -1.23
CA MET A 143 1.40 -6.86 -1.64
C MET A 143 2.58 -6.12 -1.00
N LEU A 144 2.79 -6.28 0.31
CA LEU A 144 3.86 -5.60 1.01
C LEU A 144 5.25 -6.11 0.59
N PHE A 145 5.37 -7.36 0.15
CA PHE A 145 6.60 -7.88 -0.45
C PHE A 145 6.88 -7.25 -1.80
N ALA A 146 5.86 -7.11 -2.65
CA ALA A 146 6.01 -6.38 -3.91
C ALA A 146 6.45 -4.93 -3.65
N LYS A 147 5.86 -4.27 -2.64
CA LYS A 147 6.27 -2.94 -2.20
C LYS A 147 7.72 -2.92 -1.69
N ALA A 148 8.12 -3.90 -0.88
CA ALA A 148 9.48 -4.00 -0.35
C ALA A 148 10.54 -4.04 -1.45
N ILE A 149 10.27 -4.73 -2.54
CA ILE A 149 11.17 -4.77 -3.71
C ILE A 149 11.26 -3.38 -4.35
N LEU A 150 10.13 -2.69 -4.55
CA LEU A 150 10.09 -1.35 -5.14
C LEU A 150 10.82 -0.34 -4.25
N ASP A 151 10.50 -0.32 -2.96
CA ASP A 151 11.10 0.59 -1.99
C ASP A 151 12.62 0.34 -1.90
N PHE A 152 13.07 -0.92 -1.86
CA PHE A 152 14.50 -1.29 -1.88
C PHE A 152 15.25 -0.65 -3.05
N ILE A 153 14.70 -0.71 -4.26
CA ILE A 153 15.32 -0.12 -5.46
C ILE A 153 15.33 1.40 -5.37
N ILE A 154 14.21 2.00 -4.97
CA ILE A 154 14.06 3.46 -4.84
C ILE A 154 15.09 4.00 -3.85
N VAL A 155 15.18 3.40 -2.66
CA VAL A 155 16.07 3.89 -1.62
C VAL A 155 17.54 3.58 -1.92
N MET A 156 17.83 2.52 -2.68
CA MET A 156 19.19 2.29 -3.18
C MET A 156 19.63 3.41 -4.13
N VAL A 157 18.77 3.81 -5.07
CA VAL A 157 19.06 4.90 -6.00
C VAL A 157 19.18 6.23 -5.25
N PHE A 158 18.23 6.53 -4.36
CA PHE A 158 18.25 7.77 -3.59
C PHE A 158 19.44 7.84 -2.64
N ALA A 159 19.78 6.76 -1.94
CA ALA A 159 20.93 6.77 -1.02
C ALA A 159 22.26 6.97 -1.75
N SER A 160 22.40 6.46 -2.98
CA SER A 160 23.60 6.69 -3.81
C SER A 160 23.82 8.17 -4.18
N SER A 161 22.73 8.96 -4.21
CA SER A 161 22.75 10.37 -4.61
C SER A 161 22.63 11.36 -3.44
N MET A 162 21.81 11.02 -2.44
CA MET A 162 21.40 11.89 -1.33
C MET A 162 21.99 11.45 0.02
N GLY A 163 22.74 10.34 0.05
CA GLY A 163 23.47 9.92 1.24
C GLY A 163 22.60 9.29 2.34
N ILE A 164 23.16 9.25 3.55
CA ILE A 164 22.68 8.40 4.65
C ILE A 164 21.31 8.80 5.20
N GLY A 165 20.86 10.03 4.95
CA GLY A 165 19.53 10.49 5.36
C GLY A 165 18.40 9.59 4.84
N VAL A 166 18.59 8.97 3.67
CA VAL A 166 17.63 8.04 3.07
C VAL A 166 17.39 6.81 3.96
N MET A 167 18.40 6.29 4.65
CA MET A 167 18.25 5.10 5.51
C MET A 167 17.30 5.35 6.69
N LEU A 168 17.29 6.58 7.22
CA LEU A 168 16.41 6.94 8.33
C LEU A 168 14.93 7.00 7.93
N SER A 169 14.61 7.04 6.64
CA SER A 169 13.22 6.96 6.17
C SER A 169 12.52 5.65 6.55
N ALA A 170 13.29 4.61 6.87
CA ALA A 170 12.80 3.35 7.42
C ALA A 170 11.99 3.55 8.72
N ILE A 171 12.34 4.54 9.54
CA ILE A 171 11.68 4.78 10.83
C ILE A 171 10.24 5.28 10.63
N PRO A 172 9.98 6.38 9.89
CA PRO A 172 8.62 6.78 9.55
C PRO A 172 7.82 5.68 8.85
N LEU A 173 8.45 4.91 7.96
CA LEU A 173 7.80 3.79 7.28
C LEU A 173 7.33 2.73 8.28
N LEU A 174 8.19 2.30 9.19
CA LEU A 174 7.85 1.30 10.20
C LEU A 174 6.74 1.80 11.12
N ILE A 175 6.79 3.06 11.55
CA ILE A 175 5.74 3.66 12.39
C ILE A 175 4.43 3.71 11.62
N TYR A 176 4.42 4.25 10.41
CA TYR A 176 3.21 4.43 9.61
C TYR A 176 2.58 3.08 9.23
N GLN A 177 3.37 2.20 8.62
CA GLN A 177 2.90 0.91 8.14
C GLN A 177 2.62 -0.04 9.32
N GLY A 178 3.45 0.00 10.36
CA GLY A 178 3.31 -0.81 11.57
C GLY A 178 2.07 -0.44 12.38
N THR A 179 1.77 0.85 12.56
CA THR A 179 0.55 1.28 13.26
C THR A 179 -0.72 0.83 12.55
N ILE A 180 -0.77 0.94 11.21
CA ILE A 180 -1.92 0.46 10.42
C ILE A 180 -2.05 -1.05 10.53
N THR A 181 -0.94 -1.79 10.35
CA THR A 181 -0.93 -3.25 10.45
C THR A 181 -1.40 -3.70 11.84
N MET A 182 -0.83 -3.13 12.90
CA MET A 182 -1.18 -3.46 14.28
C MET A 182 -2.64 -3.14 14.60
N SER A 183 -3.15 -2.00 14.13
CA SER A 183 -4.57 -1.65 14.27
C SER A 183 -5.47 -2.68 13.59
N ALA A 184 -5.11 -3.11 12.37
CA ALA A 184 -5.84 -4.14 11.64
C ALA A 184 -5.79 -5.50 12.35
N VAL A 185 -4.65 -5.89 12.95
CA VAL A 185 -4.56 -7.11 13.77
C VAL A 185 -5.50 -7.04 14.97
N LEU A 186 -5.51 -5.93 15.70
CA LEU A 186 -6.38 -5.75 16.87
C LEU A 186 -7.86 -5.81 16.47
N ILE A 187 -8.23 -5.11 15.40
CA ILE A 187 -9.60 -5.09 14.90
C ILE A 187 -10.03 -6.49 14.40
N SER A 188 -9.13 -7.24 13.76
CA SER A 188 -9.45 -8.56 13.20
C SER A 188 -9.96 -9.57 14.23
N GLN A 189 -9.57 -9.42 15.50
CA GLN A 189 -10.01 -10.31 16.58
C GLN A 189 -11.48 -10.12 16.95
N TYR A 190 -12.05 -8.96 16.59
CA TYR A 190 -13.45 -8.61 16.83
C TYR A 190 -14.32 -8.77 15.58
N MET A 191 -13.77 -9.30 14.48
CA MET A 191 -14.47 -9.45 13.21
C MET A 191 -14.80 -10.91 12.93
N ASP A 192 -16.01 -11.14 12.41
CA ASP A 192 -16.41 -12.46 11.90
C ASP A 192 -15.67 -12.83 10.61
N ASP A 193 -15.49 -14.13 10.36
CA ASP A 193 -14.82 -14.65 9.16
C ASP A 193 -15.52 -14.18 7.87
N THR A 194 -16.85 -14.03 7.90
CA THR A 194 -17.63 -13.51 6.77
C THR A 194 -17.28 -12.05 6.48
N LEU A 195 -17.17 -11.22 7.52
CA LEU A 195 -16.79 -9.82 7.39
C LEU A 195 -15.36 -9.68 6.88
N ILE A 196 -14.42 -10.48 7.41
CA ILE A 196 -13.04 -10.52 6.93
C ILE A 196 -13.00 -10.89 5.44
N SER A 197 -13.85 -11.81 4.99
CA SER A 197 -13.97 -12.18 3.57
C SER A 197 -14.40 -10.98 2.70
N TYR A 198 -15.41 -10.21 3.13
CA TYR A 198 -15.85 -9.00 2.41
C TYR A 198 -14.78 -7.91 2.35
N LEU A 199 -14.12 -7.64 3.48
CA LEU A 199 -13.01 -6.69 3.57
C LEU A 199 -11.86 -7.12 2.66
N SER A 200 -11.56 -8.42 2.62
CA SER A 200 -10.52 -8.99 1.77
C SER A 200 -10.86 -8.88 0.30
N CYS A 201 -12.13 -9.08 -0.07
CA CYS A 201 -12.62 -8.93 -1.44
C CYS A 201 -12.46 -7.48 -1.93
N ILE A 202 -12.98 -6.51 -1.18
CA ILE A 202 -12.87 -5.08 -1.53
C ILE A 202 -11.41 -4.65 -1.53
N GLY A 203 -10.64 -5.06 -0.52
CA GLY A 203 -9.20 -4.85 -0.45
C GLY A 203 -8.52 -5.34 -1.73
N SER A 204 -8.82 -6.56 -2.20
CA SER A 204 -8.24 -7.13 -3.42
C SER A 204 -8.63 -6.35 -4.69
N VAL A 205 -9.82 -5.75 -4.75
CA VAL A 205 -10.19 -4.85 -5.86
C VAL A 205 -9.41 -3.52 -5.79
N LEU A 206 -9.18 -2.97 -4.60
CA LEU A 206 -8.31 -1.81 -4.46
C LEU A 206 -6.86 -2.14 -4.83
N ILE A 207 -6.38 -3.34 -4.49
CA ILE A 207 -5.07 -3.87 -4.92
C ILE A 207 -4.98 -3.90 -6.44
N PHE A 208 -6.01 -4.39 -7.11
CA PHE A 208 -6.07 -4.36 -8.56
C PHE A 208 -5.93 -2.91 -9.07
N GLY A 209 -6.64 -1.96 -8.49
CA GLY A 209 -6.49 -0.54 -8.82
C GLY A 209 -5.07 0.00 -8.62
N VAL A 210 -4.36 -0.42 -7.58
CA VAL A 210 -2.93 -0.09 -7.37
C VAL A 210 -2.08 -0.67 -8.50
N GLY A 211 -2.30 -1.93 -8.89
CA GLY A 211 -1.60 -2.57 -10.00
C GLY A 211 -1.79 -1.82 -11.33
N VAL A 212 -3.01 -1.35 -11.62
CA VAL A 212 -3.30 -0.50 -12.79
C VAL A 212 -2.44 0.76 -12.75
N ASN A 213 -2.39 1.42 -11.59
CA ASN A 213 -1.61 2.64 -11.44
C ASN A 213 -0.10 2.45 -11.61
N LEU A 214 0.43 1.29 -11.21
CA LEU A 214 1.85 0.96 -11.38
C LEU A 214 2.20 0.79 -12.86
N ILE A 215 1.33 0.19 -13.67
CA ILE A 215 1.59 -0.06 -15.09
C ILE A 215 1.34 1.18 -15.95
N PHE A 216 0.20 1.84 -15.74
CA PHE A 216 -0.30 2.90 -16.64
C PHE A 216 -0.10 4.31 -16.09
N GLY A 217 0.60 4.45 -14.96
CA GLY A 217 0.66 5.67 -14.17
C GLY A 217 -0.65 5.95 -13.42
N LYS A 218 -0.70 7.07 -12.70
CA LYS A 218 -1.83 7.45 -11.85
C LYS A 218 -3.13 7.68 -12.66
N LYS A 219 -3.92 6.63 -12.86
CA LYS A 219 -5.22 6.64 -13.56
C LYS A 219 -6.40 6.58 -12.60
N LEU A 220 -6.22 5.86 -11.49
CA LEU A 220 -7.22 5.70 -10.43
C LEU A 220 -6.76 6.43 -9.19
N ARG A 221 -7.67 7.16 -8.53
CA ARG A 221 -7.40 7.73 -7.21
C ARG A 221 -7.68 6.70 -6.13
N VAL A 222 -6.82 5.67 -6.06
CA VAL A 222 -7.02 4.53 -5.15
C VAL A 222 -7.02 4.97 -3.68
N GLY A 223 -6.31 6.06 -3.34
CA GLY A 223 -6.37 6.64 -2.00
C GLY A 223 -7.77 7.13 -1.63
N ASN A 224 -8.50 7.72 -2.59
CA ASN A 224 -9.88 8.14 -2.39
C ASN A 224 -10.87 6.96 -2.33
N LEU A 225 -10.48 5.77 -2.76
CA LEU A 225 -11.31 4.57 -2.67
C LEU A 225 -11.14 3.82 -1.33
N LEU A 226 -10.18 4.21 -0.47
CA LEU A 226 -9.92 3.55 0.81
C LEU A 226 -11.15 3.42 1.73
N PRO A 227 -12.07 4.41 1.82
CA PRO A 227 -13.26 4.28 2.66
C PRO A 227 -14.19 3.14 2.23
N ALA A 228 -14.04 2.60 1.01
CA ALA A 228 -14.79 1.43 0.57
C ALA A 228 -14.59 0.21 1.49
N ILE A 229 -13.41 0.09 2.12
CA ILE A 229 -13.13 -0.99 3.08
C ILE A 229 -14.03 -0.88 4.32
N LEU A 230 -14.52 0.31 4.68
CA LEU A 230 -15.36 0.49 5.87
C LEU A 230 -16.83 0.16 5.64
N ILE A 231 -17.29 0.19 4.38
CA ILE A 231 -18.71 -0.01 4.04
C ILE A 231 -19.25 -1.39 4.45
N PRO A 232 -18.53 -2.52 4.27
CA PRO A 232 -18.96 -3.82 4.78
C PRO A 232 -19.13 -3.86 6.30
N VAL A 233 -18.30 -3.13 7.04
CA VAL A 233 -18.39 -3.07 8.51
C VAL A 233 -19.69 -2.39 8.91
N VAL A 234 -20.03 -1.28 8.24
CA VAL A 234 -21.29 -0.58 8.45
C VAL A 234 -22.47 -1.48 8.07
N TYR A 235 -22.41 -2.14 6.91
CA TYR A 235 -23.46 -3.05 6.45
C TYR A 235 -23.74 -4.17 7.47
N PHE A 236 -22.70 -4.81 8.00
CA PHE A 236 -22.80 -5.91 8.97
C PHE A 236 -23.33 -5.47 10.35
N ILE A 237 -23.24 -4.18 10.70
CA ILE A 237 -23.83 -3.66 11.94
C ILE A 237 -25.34 -3.48 11.81
N PHE A 238 -25.84 -3.19 10.62
CA PHE A 238 -27.26 -2.89 10.38
C PHE A 238 -28.09 -4.08 9.87
N PHE A 239 -27.45 -5.11 9.31
CA PHE A 239 -28.08 -6.30 8.72
C PHE A 239 -27.37 -7.58 9.18
#